data_AF-A0A552UGU2-F1
#
_entry.id   AF-A0A552UGU2-F1
#
_cell.length_a   1.000
_cell.length_b   1.000
_cell.length_c   1.000
_cell.angle_alpha   90.00
_cell.angle_beta   90.00
_cell.angle_gamma   90.00
#
_symmetry.space_group_name_H-M   'P 1'
#
loop_
_entity.id
_entity.type
_entity.pdbx_description
1 polymer ?
#
loop_
_entity_poly.entity_id
_entity_poly.type
_entity_poly.pdbx_seq_one_letter_code
_entity_poly.pdbx_strand_id
1 'polypeptide(L)'
;MILKAQENSRDDIATLEQLARHPQATDVQRQQISDQIRNLRSGDRGEAEAAYEIDLHFGRSPNWMIIHDLRIEHRGFVAQIDHLMINRLLEFWVLESKRFANGVKINEHGEFTTFYDRVPRGAASPIEQNRRHIKVLETVIADGMIRLPSRIGFTVQPKLKSLVLISQGAINRPRTHVPGIETVIKNDQLSTTVNRALDKVGVLALTSLVGQATLEGVGHQMLALHRPITRRWAAQFRLSDTPIPAAEPQEAAANSTLARRRIGPAAASQAAPERHCTNCAVPVSQGVARYCTTQPLFGGAIFCMSCQSNALRQAKLEAARP
;
A
#
# COMPACT_ATOMS: atom_id res chain seq x y z
N MET A 1 -20.60 3.08 -5.60
CA MET A 1 -20.17 2.54 -6.90
C MET A 1 -18.69 2.85 -7.06
N ILE A 2 -17.91 1.84 -7.42
CA ILE A 2 -16.47 1.98 -7.66
C ILE A 2 -16.28 2.17 -9.17
N LEU A 3 -15.78 3.33 -9.57
CA LEU A 3 -15.55 3.69 -10.98
C LEU A 3 -14.14 3.33 -11.44
N LYS A 4 -13.17 3.34 -10.52
CA LYS A 4 -11.80 2.85 -10.74
C LYS A 4 -11.33 2.13 -9.48
N ALA A 5 -10.90 0.89 -9.63
CA ALA A 5 -10.34 0.07 -8.56
C ALA A 5 -8.90 0.52 -8.20
N GLN A 6 -8.44 0.14 -7.01
CA GLN A 6 -7.08 0.39 -6.58
C GLN A 6 -6.10 -0.47 -7.40
N GLU A 7 -5.01 0.15 -7.85
CA GLU A 7 -3.94 -0.45 -8.65
C GLU A 7 -2.69 -0.64 -7.77
N ASN A 8 -1.98 -1.75 -7.95
CA ASN A 8 -0.72 -1.96 -7.23
C ASN A 8 0.50 -1.72 -8.13
N SER A 9 1.66 -1.54 -7.51
CA SER A 9 2.92 -1.26 -8.20
C SER A 9 3.58 -2.55 -8.75
N ARG A 10 2.83 -3.60 -9.10
CA ARG A 10 3.40 -4.92 -9.48
C ARG A 10 4.35 -4.83 -10.67
N ASP A 11 3.96 -4.14 -11.73
CA ASP A 11 4.77 -4.02 -12.95
C ASP A 11 6.01 -3.15 -12.72
N ASP A 12 5.88 -2.10 -11.90
CA ASP A 12 6.99 -1.27 -11.45
C ASP A 12 7.99 -2.08 -10.62
N ILE A 13 7.51 -2.90 -9.68
CA ILE A 13 8.34 -3.77 -8.85
C ILE A 13 9.05 -4.80 -9.73
N ALA A 14 8.37 -5.43 -10.69
CA ALA A 14 8.99 -6.38 -11.61
C ALA A 14 10.11 -5.72 -12.43
N THR A 15 9.86 -4.51 -12.94
CA THR A 15 10.86 -3.71 -13.67
C THR A 15 12.06 -3.39 -12.78
N LEU A 16 11.83 -2.96 -11.54
CA LEU A 16 12.88 -2.69 -10.57
C LEU A 16 13.69 -3.95 -10.20
N GLU A 17 13.03 -5.10 -10.03
CA GLU A 17 13.71 -6.38 -9.76
C GLU A 17 14.60 -6.82 -10.94
N GLN A 18 14.19 -6.54 -12.18
CA GLN A 18 15.03 -6.74 -13.35
C GLN A 18 16.23 -5.78 -13.38
N LEU A 19 16.02 -4.49 -13.12
CA LEU A 19 17.10 -3.50 -13.05
C LEU A 19 18.09 -3.81 -11.94
N ALA A 20 17.63 -4.33 -10.80
CA ALA A 20 18.48 -4.77 -9.70
C ALA A 20 19.38 -5.95 -10.08
N ARG A 21 19.10 -6.66 -11.18
CA ARG A 21 19.93 -7.75 -11.73
C ARG A 21 20.80 -7.30 -12.90
N HIS A 22 20.66 -6.06 -13.38
CA HIS A 22 21.39 -5.55 -14.53
C HIS A 22 22.92 -5.68 -14.34
N PRO A 23 23.69 -6.15 -15.34
CA PRO A 23 25.13 -6.35 -15.20
C PRO A 23 25.89 -5.09 -14.82
N GLN A 24 25.45 -3.93 -15.31
CA GLN A 24 26.07 -2.63 -15.03
C GLN A 24 25.57 -1.97 -13.72
N ALA A 25 24.66 -2.59 -12.98
CA ALA A 25 24.18 -2.03 -11.72
C ALA A 25 25.24 -2.18 -10.63
N THR A 26 25.67 -1.04 -10.08
CA THR A 26 26.54 -0.95 -8.90
C THR A 26 25.80 -1.38 -7.64
N ASP A 27 26.53 -1.75 -6.58
CA ASP A 27 25.93 -2.14 -5.30
C ASP A 27 25.08 -1.02 -4.69
N VAL A 28 25.49 0.24 -4.86
CA VAL A 28 24.71 1.41 -4.43
C VAL A 28 23.38 1.49 -5.18
N GLN A 29 23.38 1.31 -6.50
CA GLN A 29 22.13 1.29 -7.29
C GLN A 29 21.24 0.12 -6.87
N ARG A 30 21.80 -1.08 -6.65
CA ARG A 30 21.03 -2.24 -6.19
C ARG A 30 20.38 -1.99 -4.83
N GLN A 31 21.10 -1.35 -3.90
CA GLN A 31 20.54 -0.98 -2.60
C GLN A 31 19.42 0.06 -2.74
N GLN A 32 19.63 1.11 -3.54
CA GLN A 32 18.60 2.14 -3.80
C GLN A 32 17.35 1.54 -4.47
N ILE A 33 17.52 0.62 -5.41
CA ILE A 33 16.42 -0.10 -6.05
C ILE A 33 15.67 -0.97 -5.03
N SER A 34 16.39 -1.70 -4.18
CA SER A 34 15.80 -2.50 -3.09
C SER A 34 14.97 -1.65 -2.14
N ASP A 35 15.48 -0.48 -1.76
CA ASP A 35 14.75 0.47 -0.91
C ASP A 35 13.53 1.06 -1.62
N GLN A 36 13.63 1.34 -2.92
CA GLN A 36 12.49 1.76 -3.73
C GLN A 36 11.40 0.68 -3.81
N ILE A 37 11.76 -0.59 -4.03
CA ILE A 37 10.83 -1.72 -4.00
C ILE A 37 10.13 -1.82 -2.64
N ARG A 38 10.89 -1.65 -1.55
CA ARG A 38 10.34 -1.67 -0.18
C ARG A 38 9.34 -0.54 0.04
N ASN A 39 9.64 0.66 -0.46
CA ASN A 39 8.77 1.83 -0.37
C ASN A 39 7.47 1.60 -1.15
N LEU A 40 7.55 1.12 -2.40
CA LEU A 40 6.37 0.78 -3.21
C LEU A 40 5.51 -0.27 -2.52
N ARG A 41 6.09 -1.36 -2.04
CA ARG A 41 5.35 -2.40 -1.30
C ARG A 41 4.70 -1.89 -0.01
N SER A 42 5.32 -0.91 0.66
CA SER A 42 4.73 -0.30 1.85
C SER A 42 3.59 0.67 1.50
N GLY A 43 3.72 1.41 0.40
CA GLY A 43 2.67 2.26 -0.18
C GLY A 43 1.45 1.42 -0.58
N ASP A 44 1.65 0.45 -1.48
CA ASP A 44 0.60 -0.46 -1.98
C ASP A 44 -0.20 -1.10 -0.83
N ARG A 45 0.46 -1.49 0.26
CA ARG A 45 -0.24 -2.05 1.44
C ARG A 45 -1.07 -1.02 2.18
N GLY A 46 -0.55 0.19 2.35
CA GLY A 46 -1.29 1.27 3.02
C GLY A 46 -2.54 1.67 2.23
N GLU A 47 -2.38 1.81 0.92
CA GLU A 47 -3.46 2.10 -0.04
C GLU A 47 -4.47 0.96 -0.08
N ALA A 48 -4.05 -0.30 -0.17
CA ALA A 48 -4.95 -1.45 -0.19
C ALA A 48 -5.76 -1.61 1.11
N GLU A 49 -5.17 -1.36 2.28
CA GLU A 49 -5.88 -1.39 3.56
C GLU A 49 -6.95 -0.29 3.64
N ALA A 50 -6.69 0.89 3.08
CA ALA A 50 -7.66 1.98 3.04
C ALA A 50 -8.76 1.73 2.00
N ALA A 51 -8.39 1.27 0.80
CA ALA A 51 -9.32 0.90 -0.26
C ALA A 51 -10.30 -0.19 0.20
N TYR A 52 -9.84 -1.20 0.95
CA TYR A 52 -10.70 -2.23 1.52
C TYR A 52 -11.81 -1.63 2.41
N GLU A 53 -11.47 -0.72 3.33
CA GLU A 53 -12.45 -0.07 4.21
C GLU A 53 -13.44 0.81 3.41
N ILE A 54 -12.95 1.52 2.40
CA ILE A 54 -13.80 2.33 1.51
C ILE A 54 -14.79 1.44 0.76
N ASP A 55 -14.32 0.37 0.15
CA ASP A 55 -15.13 -0.52 -0.68
C ASP A 55 -16.17 -1.27 0.15
N LEU A 56 -15.75 -1.75 1.34
CA LEU A 56 -16.62 -2.44 2.29
C LEU A 56 -17.81 -1.57 2.68
N HIS A 57 -17.58 -0.29 3.00
CA HIS A 57 -18.60 0.59 3.55
C HIS A 57 -19.38 1.38 2.49
N PHE A 58 -18.74 1.74 1.38
CA PHE A 58 -19.28 2.70 0.40
C PHE A 58 -19.32 2.13 -1.03
N GLY A 59 -18.52 1.11 -1.33
CA GLY A 59 -18.35 0.54 -2.67
C GLY A 59 -19.66 0.16 -3.36
N ARG A 60 -20.57 -0.47 -2.61
CA ARG A 60 -21.87 -0.96 -3.11
C ARG A 60 -22.99 0.08 -3.07
N SER A 61 -22.75 1.26 -2.46
CA SER A 61 -23.79 2.28 -2.34
C SER A 61 -23.98 3.04 -3.66
N PRO A 62 -25.22 3.25 -4.12
CA PRO A 62 -25.49 4.10 -5.29
C PRO A 62 -25.40 5.60 -4.95
N ASN A 63 -25.23 5.96 -3.68
CA ASN A 63 -25.11 7.34 -3.23
C ASN A 63 -23.66 7.84 -3.20
N TRP A 64 -22.71 7.01 -3.66
CA TRP A 64 -21.27 7.28 -3.64
C TRP A 64 -20.61 6.87 -4.96
N MET A 65 -19.71 7.72 -5.47
CA MET A 65 -18.78 7.39 -6.54
C MET A 65 -17.37 7.34 -5.96
N ILE A 66 -16.66 6.25 -6.20
CA ILE A 66 -15.32 6.00 -5.66
C ILE A 66 -14.35 5.85 -6.82
N ILE A 67 -13.24 6.58 -6.76
CA ILE A 67 -12.17 6.53 -7.75
C ILE A 67 -10.86 6.39 -6.99
N HIS A 68 -10.20 5.24 -7.11
CA HIS A 68 -8.87 5.01 -6.55
C HIS A 68 -7.76 5.41 -7.54
N ASP A 69 -6.61 5.83 -7.01
CA ASP A 69 -5.39 6.26 -7.71
C ASP A 69 -5.65 7.30 -8.80
N LEU A 70 -6.45 8.31 -8.46
CA LEU A 70 -6.81 9.38 -9.37
C LEU A 70 -5.66 10.39 -9.48
N ARG A 71 -4.94 10.30 -10.59
CA ARG A 71 -3.95 11.29 -11.01
C ARG A 71 -4.52 12.32 -11.98
N ILE A 72 -4.47 13.61 -11.64
CA ILE A 72 -4.90 14.72 -12.50
C ILE A 72 -3.74 15.69 -12.71
N GLU A 73 -3.51 16.09 -13.96
CA GLU A 73 -2.59 17.16 -14.33
C GLU A 73 -3.37 18.38 -14.78
N HIS A 74 -3.12 19.55 -14.20
CA HIS A 74 -3.78 20.80 -14.59
C HIS A 74 -2.90 22.02 -14.34
N ARG A 75 -2.75 22.89 -15.35
CA ARG A 75 -1.90 24.09 -15.31
C ARG A 75 -0.45 23.83 -14.83
N GLY A 76 0.12 22.68 -15.21
CA GLY A 76 1.47 22.28 -14.79
C GLY A 76 1.57 21.75 -13.36
N PHE A 77 0.47 21.73 -12.60
CA PHE A 77 0.41 21.09 -11.28
C PHE A 77 -0.18 19.69 -11.39
N VAL A 78 0.16 18.84 -10.42
CA VAL A 78 -0.29 17.45 -10.37
C VAL A 78 -0.97 17.17 -9.03
N ALA A 79 -2.17 16.59 -9.09
CA ALA A 79 -2.80 15.93 -7.95
C ALA A 79 -2.66 14.41 -8.14
N GLN A 80 -2.12 13.74 -7.12
CA GLN A 80 -2.15 12.28 -7.00
C GLN A 80 -3.04 11.99 -5.80
N ILE A 81 -4.27 11.56 -6.05
CA ILE A 81 -5.24 11.28 -4.99
C ILE A 81 -5.37 9.78 -4.86
N ASP A 82 -4.97 9.24 -3.71
CA ASP A 82 -5.07 7.81 -3.44
C ASP A 82 -6.53 7.37 -3.59
N HIS A 83 -7.47 8.06 -2.93
CA HIS A 83 -8.89 7.75 -3.06
C HIS A 83 -9.76 9.01 -3.07
N LEU A 84 -10.61 9.15 -4.09
CA LEU A 84 -11.65 10.18 -4.17
C LEU A 84 -13.02 9.53 -3.96
N MET A 85 -13.77 10.02 -2.97
CA MET A 85 -15.17 9.63 -2.77
C MET A 85 -16.09 10.83 -2.98
N ILE A 86 -17.12 10.69 -3.81
CA ILE A 86 -18.09 11.75 -4.13
C ILE A 86 -19.48 11.28 -3.71
N ASN A 87 -20.19 12.06 -2.89
CA ASN A 87 -21.57 11.75 -2.50
C ASN A 87 -22.62 12.62 -3.22
N ARG A 88 -23.89 12.31 -2.99
CA ARG A 88 -25.04 13.04 -3.55
C ARG A 88 -25.16 14.50 -3.08
N LEU A 89 -24.43 14.93 -2.07
CA LEU A 89 -24.37 16.34 -1.65
C LEU A 89 -23.25 17.10 -2.39
N LEU A 90 -22.60 16.47 -3.37
CA LEU A 90 -21.37 16.93 -4.03
C LEU A 90 -20.25 17.21 -3.02
N GLU A 91 -20.16 16.42 -1.96
CA GLU A 91 -18.98 16.41 -1.10
C GLU A 91 -17.94 15.48 -1.70
N PHE A 92 -16.77 16.05 -2.02
CA PHE A 92 -15.64 15.36 -2.60
C PHE A 92 -14.64 15.12 -1.47
N TRP A 93 -14.61 13.89 -0.97
CA TRP A 93 -13.68 13.47 0.05
C TRP A 93 -12.38 13.02 -0.63
N VAL A 94 -11.35 13.82 -0.48
CA VAL A 94 -10.00 13.58 -0.99
C VAL A 94 -9.22 12.90 0.13
N LEU A 95 -8.92 11.62 -0.07
CA LEU A 95 -8.32 10.75 0.92
C LEU A 95 -6.86 10.47 0.54
N GLU A 96 -5.95 10.72 1.48
CA GLU A 96 -4.54 10.34 1.41
C GLU A 96 -4.32 9.16 2.35
N SER A 97 -3.66 8.10 1.90
CA SER A 97 -3.33 6.93 2.72
C SER A 97 -1.86 6.95 3.12
N LYS A 98 -1.56 6.66 4.38
CA LYS A 98 -0.17 6.51 4.87
C LYS A 98 -0.05 5.31 5.77
N ARG A 99 1.04 4.57 5.59
CA ARG A 99 1.38 3.44 6.44
C ARG A 99 2.51 3.80 7.38
N PHE A 100 2.22 3.91 8.68
CA PHE A 100 3.21 4.15 9.73
C PHE A 100 3.31 2.94 10.65
N ALA A 101 4.03 1.90 10.21
CA ALA A 101 4.09 0.61 10.90
C ALA A 101 4.47 0.70 12.40
N ASN A 102 5.39 1.61 12.75
CA ASN A 102 5.83 1.84 14.13
C ASN A 102 5.15 3.06 14.79
N GLY A 103 4.04 3.51 14.22
CA GLY A 103 3.32 4.71 14.64
C GLY A 103 3.92 6.01 14.10
N VAL A 104 3.21 7.09 14.42
CA VAL A 104 3.54 8.45 14.03
C VAL A 104 3.32 9.39 15.21
N LYS A 105 4.25 10.32 15.39
CA LYS A 105 4.13 11.43 16.34
C LYS A 105 3.98 12.72 15.56
N ILE A 106 3.03 13.54 15.97
CA ILE A 106 2.80 14.87 15.43
C ILE A 106 3.12 15.86 16.54
N ASN A 107 4.06 16.77 16.30
CA ASN A 107 4.45 17.77 17.31
C ASN A 107 3.51 18.98 17.32
N GLU A 108 3.75 19.92 18.23
CA GLU A 108 2.94 21.13 18.39
C GLU A 108 3.02 22.10 17.20
N HIS A 109 3.94 21.87 16.25
CA HIS A 109 4.05 22.61 14.99
C HIS A 109 3.40 21.87 13.81
N GLY A 110 2.81 20.69 14.03
CA GLY A 110 2.22 19.87 12.97
C GLY A 110 3.23 19.07 12.15
N GLU A 111 4.48 18.95 12.62
CA GLU A 111 5.50 18.16 11.94
C GLU A 111 5.35 16.67 12.29
N PHE A 112 5.45 15.82 11.26
CA PHE A 112 5.27 14.38 11.40
C PHE A 112 6.62 13.71 11.64
N THR A 113 6.67 12.83 12.64
CA THR A 113 7.82 11.98 12.95
C THR A 113 7.38 10.52 12.91
N THR A 114 8.06 9.70 12.12
CA THR A 114 7.90 8.23 12.13
C THR A 114 9.12 7.58 12.77
N PHE A 115 9.07 6.27 13.00
CA PHE A 115 10.09 5.53 13.73
C PHE A 115 10.59 4.34 12.89
N TYR A 116 11.89 4.27 12.67
CA TYR A 116 12.56 3.11 12.06
C TYR A 116 13.57 2.57 13.06
N ASP A 117 13.41 1.31 13.49
CA ASP A 117 14.23 0.70 14.54
C ASP A 117 14.32 1.58 15.81
N ARG A 118 13.18 2.17 16.20
CA ARG A 118 13.04 3.13 17.32
C ARG A 118 13.77 4.47 17.13
N VAL A 119 14.43 4.68 16.00
CA VAL A 119 15.05 5.96 15.64
C VAL A 119 14.00 6.89 15.02
N PRO A 120 13.78 8.10 15.59
CA PRO A 120 12.86 9.06 15.01
C PRO A 120 13.40 9.59 13.68
N ARG A 121 12.51 9.69 12.68
CA ARG A 121 12.78 10.26 11.36
C ARG A 121 11.68 11.25 11.01
N GLY A 122 12.06 12.42 10.52
CA GLY A 122 11.10 13.38 9.97
C GLY A 122 10.36 12.78 8.78
N ALA A 123 9.05 12.98 8.74
CA ALA A 123 8.17 12.57 7.65
C ALA A 123 7.49 13.81 7.06
N ALA A 124 7.29 13.81 5.74
CA ALA A 124 6.51 14.85 5.10
C ALA A 124 5.07 14.86 5.66
N SER A 125 4.48 16.04 5.83
CA SER A 125 3.12 16.17 6.33
C SER A 125 2.12 15.66 5.29
N PRO A 126 1.37 14.57 5.56
CA PRO A 126 0.31 14.11 4.68
C PRO A 126 -0.86 15.10 4.61
N ILE A 127 -1.05 15.93 5.65
CA ILE A 127 -2.06 17.00 5.65
C ILE A 127 -1.72 18.03 4.57
N GLU A 128 -0.48 18.51 4.54
CA GLU A 128 -0.06 19.49 3.54
C GLU A 128 0.03 18.87 2.14
N GLN A 129 0.38 17.60 2.02
CA GLN A 129 0.32 16.87 0.75
C GLN A 129 -1.11 16.87 0.21
N ASN A 130 -2.09 16.44 1.01
CA ASN A 130 -3.48 16.38 0.59
C ASN A 130 -4.09 17.77 0.31
N ARG A 131 -3.70 18.79 1.10
CA ARG A 131 -4.09 20.19 0.83
C ARG A 131 -3.63 20.67 -0.56
N ARG A 132 -2.44 20.29 -1.01
CA ARG A 132 -1.96 20.62 -2.37
C ARG A 132 -2.81 19.93 -3.44
N HIS A 133 -3.20 18.68 -3.23
CA HIS A 133 -4.07 17.96 -4.16
C HIS A 133 -5.46 18.62 -4.24
N ILE A 134 -6.04 18.99 -3.10
CA ILE A 134 -7.29 19.77 -3.04
C ILE A 134 -7.15 21.08 -3.82
N LYS A 135 -6.02 21.79 -3.70
CA LYS A 135 -5.81 23.05 -4.43
C LYS A 135 -5.83 22.87 -5.95
N VAL A 136 -5.31 21.76 -6.45
CA VAL A 136 -5.40 21.41 -7.88
C VAL A 136 -6.84 21.07 -8.26
N LEU A 137 -7.59 20.37 -7.42
CA LEU A 137 -9.00 20.09 -7.67
C LEU A 137 -9.85 21.36 -7.70
N GLU A 138 -9.58 22.33 -6.82
CA GLU A 138 -10.23 23.64 -6.86
C GLU A 138 -10.03 24.33 -8.21
N THR A 139 -8.81 24.30 -8.77
CA THR A 139 -8.54 24.94 -10.07
C THR A 139 -9.16 24.18 -11.23
N VAL A 140 -9.19 22.84 -11.18
CA VAL A 140 -9.91 22.00 -12.15
C VAL A 140 -11.41 22.34 -12.17
N ILE A 141 -12.02 22.49 -11.00
CA ILE A 141 -13.45 22.83 -10.87
C ILE A 141 -13.70 24.27 -11.33
N ALA A 142 -12.88 25.23 -10.88
CA ALA A 142 -13.02 26.64 -11.23
C ALA A 142 -12.89 26.91 -12.73
N ASP A 143 -12.04 26.12 -13.41
CA ASP A 143 -11.84 26.23 -14.86
C ASP A 143 -12.91 25.50 -15.69
N GLY A 144 -13.89 24.87 -15.04
CA GLY A 144 -14.98 24.19 -15.74
C GLY A 144 -14.56 22.90 -16.44
N MET A 145 -13.48 22.26 -16.00
CA MET A 145 -13.02 20.96 -16.55
C MET A 145 -14.04 19.84 -16.31
N ILE A 146 -14.92 20.02 -15.31
CA ILE A 146 -16.11 19.21 -15.10
C ILE A 146 -17.36 20.09 -15.16
N ARG A 147 -18.43 19.57 -15.77
CA ARG A 147 -19.75 20.20 -15.79
C ARG A 147 -20.46 19.90 -14.48
N LEU A 148 -20.60 20.93 -13.67
CA LEU A 148 -21.38 20.89 -12.44
C LEU A 148 -22.87 21.07 -12.72
N PRO A 149 -23.76 20.46 -11.91
CA PRO A 149 -25.18 20.66 -12.06
C PRO A 149 -25.60 22.07 -11.65
N SER A 150 -26.61 22.59 -12.33
CA SER A 150 -27.20 23.90 -12.03
C SER A 150 -28.66 23.77 -11.59
N ARG A 151 -29.11 24.69 -10.73
CA ARG A 151 -30.49 24.82 -10.24
C ARG A 151 -30.89 26.29 -10.28
N ILE A 152 -31.97 26.59 -10.99
CA ILE A 152 -32.61 27.93 -11.04
C ILE A 152 -31.55 29.05 -11.20
N GLY A 153 -30.68 28.93 -12.21
CA GLY A 153 -29.64 29.92 -12.51
C GLY A 153 -28.37 29.86 -11.66
N PHE A 154 -28.27 28.98 -10.65
CA PHE A 154 -27.08 28.82 -9.82
C PHE A 154 -26.40 27.47 -10.05
N THR A 155 -25.07 27.46 -10.09
CA THR A 155 -24.28 26.22 -10.14
C THR A 155 -24.06 25.67 -8.74
N VAL A 156 -24.39 24.39 -8.52
CA VAL A 156 -24.15 23.73 -7.24
C VAL A 156 -22.65 23.42 -7.13
N GLN A 157 -21.97 24.14 -6.23
CA GLN A 157 -20.53 23.98 -6.03
C GLN A 157 -20.22 22.78 -5.12
N PRO A 158 -19.25 21.93 -5.47
CA PRO A 158 -18.76 20.87 -4.61
C PRO A 158 -18.13 21.39 -3.32
N LYS A 159 -18.21 20.59 -2.26
CA LYS A 159 -17.43 20.80 -1.03
C LYS A 159 -16.27 19.83 -1.01
N LEU A 160 -15.04 20.33 -1.09
CA LEU A 160 -13.84 19.49 -0.98
C LEU A 160 -13.52 19.25 0.50
N LYS A 161 -13.33 17.99 0.89
CA LYS A 161 -13.01 17.56 2.26
C LYS A 161 -11.75 16.73 2.27
N SER A 162 -10.84 17.01 3.19
CA SER A 162 -9.59 16.27 3.38
C SER A 162 -9.76 15.21 4.45
N LEU A 163 -9.25 13.99 4.20
CA LEU A 163 -8.88 13.06 5.27
C LEU A 163 -7.53 12.42 4.96
N VAL A 164 -6.78 12.12 6.02
CA VAL A 164 -5.55 11.33 5.97
C VAL A 164 -5.80 10.04 6.74
N LEU A 165 -5.71 8.91 6.05
CA LEU A 165 -5.97 7.58 6.57
C LEU A 165 -4.66 6.90 6.96
N ILE A 166 -4.49 6.63 8.25
CA ILE A 166 -3.29 6.00 8.80
C ILE A 166 -3.51 4.50 8.99
N SER A 167 -2.87 3.74 8.12
CA SER A 167 -2.69 2.29 8.20
C SER A 167 -1.67 1.95 9.29
N GLN A 168 -2.07 1.04 10.19
CA GLN A 168 -1.25 0.49 11.29
C GLN A 168 -0.60 1.52 12.25
N GLY A 169 -0.15 1.07 13.42
CA GLY A 169 0.51 1.93 14.40
C GLY A 169 -0.37 2.97 15.11
N ALA A 170 0.15 3.53 16.20
CA ALA A 170 -0.50 4.57 17.00
C ALA A 170 -0.26 5.96 16.42
N ILE A 171 -1.25 6.85 16.57
CA ILE A 171 -1.14 8.28 16.24
C ILE A 171 -0.96 9.04 17.56
N ASN A 172 0.24 9.56 17.80
CA ASN A 172 0.54 10.37 18.97
C ASN A 172 0.33 11.85 18.60
N ARG A 173 -0.76 12.42 19.12
CA ARG A 173 -1.23 13.76 18.75
C ARG A 173 -0.62 14.85 19.65
N PRO A 174 -0.48 16.08 19.14
CA PRO A 174 -0.10 17.22 19.96
C PRO A 174 -1.15 17.50 21.04
N ARG A 175 -0.74 18.19 22.10
CA ARG A 175 -1.66 18.66 23.14
C ARG A 175 -2.38 19.93 22.73
N THR A 176 -1.73 20.77 21.92
CA THR A 176 -2.32 21.97 21.36
C THR A 176 -3.06 21.66 20.07
N HIS A 177 -4.01 22.53 19.73
CA HIS A 177 -4.73 22.44 18.47
C HIS A 177 -3.80 22.84 17.31
N VAL A 178 -3.56 21.89 16.41
CA VAL A 178 -2.89 22.12 15.13
C VAL A 178 -3.93 22.03 14.01
N PRO A 179 -4.05 23.04 13.13
CA PRO A 179 -5.03 23.02 12.05
C PRO A 179 -4.92 21.76 11.16
N GLY A 180 -6.04 21.08 10.92
CA GLY A 180 -6.10 19.90 10.05
C GLY A 180 -5.77 18.58 10.75
N ILE A 181 -5.35 18.59 12.02
CA ILE A 181 -5.02 17.38 12.78
C ILE A 181 -6.20 16.41 12.90
N GLU A 182 -7.42 16.95 12.94
CA GLU A 182 -8.68 16.22 12.98
C GLU A 182 -8.96 15.43 11.70
N THR A 183 -8.31 15.79 10.59
CA THR A 183 -8.43 15.06 9.32
C THR A 183 -7.61 13.77 9.31
N VAL A 184 -6.62 13.64 10.20
CA VAL A 184 -5.81 12.42 10.34
C VAL A 184 -6.59 11.43 11.17
N ILE A 185 -6.93 10.26 10.64
CA ILE A 185 -7.71 9.22 11.32
C ILE A 185 -7.11 7.84 11.04
N LYS A 186 -7.53 6.82 11.81
CA LYS A 186 -7.24 5.42 11.48
C LYS A 186 -8.22 4.94 10.40
N ASN A 187 -7.81 3.97 9.58
CA ASN A 187 -8.65 3.44 8.49
C ASN A 187 -10.02 2.94 9.00
N ASP A 188 -10.03 2.22 10.14
CA ASP A 188 -11.23 1.69 10.80
C ASP A 188 -12.19 2.79 11.33
N GLN A 189 -11.74 4.05 11.39
CA GLN A 189 -12.56 5.19 11.79
C GLN A 189 -13.23 5.89 10.60
N LEU A 190 -12.91 5.51 9.36
CA LEU A 190 -13.39 6.19 8.16
C LEU A 190 -14.93 6.24 8.12
N SER A 191 -15.59 5.09 8.21
CA SER A 191 -17.05 5.00 8.11
C SER A 191 -17.75 5.84 9.17
N THR A 192 -17.31 5.70 10.43
CA THR A 192 -17.84 6.50 11.55
C THR A 192 -17.62 7.99 11.35
N THR A 193 -16.47 8.40 10.81
CA THR A 193 -16.12 9.81 10.61
C THR A 193 -16.99 10.43 9.51
N VAL A 194 -17.13 9.74 8.37
CA VAL A 194 -17.95 10.20 7.25
C VAL A 194 -19.42 10.25 7.65
N ASN A 195 -19.96 9.20 8.28
CA ASN A 195 -21.36 9.17 8.70
C ASN A 195 -21.67 10.27 9.72
N ARG A 196 -20.80 10.49 10.71
CA ARG A 196 -20.98 11.60 11.67
C ARG A 196 -20.94 12.96 11.00
N ALA A 197 -20.13 13.14 9.95
CA ALA A 197 -20.13 14.37 9.18
C ALA A 197 -21.43 14.57 8.40
N LEU A 198 -22.03 13.48 7.90
CA LEU A 198 -23.33 13.47 7.24
C LEU A 198 -24.49 13.72 8.20
N ASP A 199 -24.46 13.18 9.42
CA ASP A 199 -25.50 13.39 10.43
C ASP A 199 -25.61 14.87 10.86
N LYS A 200 -24.51 15.62 10.72
CA LYS A 200 -24.44 17.06 11.00
C LYS A 200 -24.88 17.94 9.82
N VAL A 201 -25.27 17.35 8.68
CA VAL A 201 -25.73 18.09 7.51
C VAL A 201 -27.10 18.69 7.82
N GLY A 202 -27.15 20.02 7.97
CA GLY A 202 -28.40 20.74 8.17
C GLY A 202 -29.28 20.77 6.91
N VAL A 203 -30.57 21.06 7.10
CA VAL A 203 -31.58 21.10 6.03
C VAL A 203 -31.17 21.96 4.83
N LEU A 204 -30.48 23.09 5.07
CA LEU A 204 -30.00 23.97 4.00
C LEU A 204 -29.05 23.26 3.03
N ALA A 205 -28.21 22.33 3.48
CA ALA A 205 -27.27 21.62 2.62
C ALA A 205 -27.95 20.58 1.71
N LEU A 206 -29.19 20.18 2.00
CA LEU A 206 -29.99 19.33 1.11
C LEU A 206 -30.36 20.06 -0.20
N THR A 207 -30.22 21.39 -0.26
CA THR A 207 -30.35 22.15 -1.52
C THR A 207 -29.30 21.76 -2.57
N SER A 208 -28.16 21.21 -2.14
CA SER A 208 -27.11 20.65 -3.01
C SER A 208 -27.33 19.18 -3.36
N LEU A 209 -28.40 18.53 -2.85
CA LEU A 209 -28.65 17.11 -3.08
C LEU A 209 -28.95 16.83 -4.56
N VAL A 210 -28.08 16.09 -5.25
CA VAL A 210 -28.24 15.73 -6.66
C VAL A 210 -28.87 14.35 -6.85
N GLY A 211 -29.38 14.09 -8.05
CA GLY A 211 -29.82 12.76 -8.48
C GLY A 211 -28.63 11.81 -8.70
N GLN A 212 -28.90 10.50 -8.75
CA GLN A 212 -27.87 9.49 -8.97
C GLN A 212 -27.19 9.66 -10.34
N ALA A 213 -27.96 9.87 -11.41
CA ALA A 213 -27.41 10.11 -12.76
C ALA A 213 -26.49 11.33 -12.82
N THR A 214 -26.82 12.40 -12.09
CA THR A 214 -25.96 13.58 -11.96
C THR A 214 -24.66 13.26 -11.23
N LEU A 215 -24.75 12.53 -10.11
CA LEU A 215 -23.59 12.10 -9.34
C LEU A 215 -22.65 11.21 -10.18
N GLU A 216 -23.22 10.23 -10.88
CA GLU A 216 -22.49 9.33 -11.79
C GLU A 216 -21.82 10.13 -12.92
N GLY A 217 -22.53 11.06 -13.54
CA GLY A 217 -21.97 11.96 -14.56
C GLY A 217 -20.81 12.81 -14.05
N VAL A 218 -20.87 13.30 -12.81
CA VAL A 218 -19.74 14.01 -12.17
C VAL A 218 -18.57 13.06 -11.92
N GLY A 219 -18.83 11.85 -11.42
CA GLY A 219 -17.81 10.82 -11.18
C GLY A 219 -17.07 10.42 -12.46
N HIS A 220 -17.79 10.16 -13.56
CA HIS A 220 -17.17 9.82 -14.83
C HIS A 220 -16.38 10.98 -15.45
N GLN A 221 -16.83 12.23 -15.28
CA GLN A 221 -16.05 13.39 -15.72
C GLN A 221 -14.74 13.51 -14.94
N MET A 222 -14.76 13.29 -13.62
CA MET A 222 -13.53 13.26 -12.81
C MET A 222 -12.59 12.13 -13.27
N LEU A 223 -13.12 10.93 -13.52
CA LEU A 223 -12.33 9.81 -14.03
C LEU A 223 -11.74 10.09 -15.42
N ALA A 224 -12.45 10.80 -16.30
CA ALA A 224 -11.96 11.14 -17.64
C ALA A 224 -10.74 12.09 -17.62
N LEU A 225 -10.57 12.85 -16.54
CA LEU A 225 -9.37 13.68 -16.32
C LEU A 225 -8.14 12.87 -15.88
N HIS A 226 -8.31 11.58 -15.57
CA HIS A 226 -7.21 10.74 -15.11
C HIS A 226 -6.08 10.64 -16.15
N ARG A 227 -4.85 10.80 -15.67
CA ARG A 227 -3.61 10.63 -16.45
C ARG A 227 -2.66 9.69 -15.70
N PRO A 228 -2.61 8.39 -16.06
CA PRO A 228 -1.74 7.40 -15.42
C PRO A 228 -0.28 7.87 -15.36
N ILE A 229 0.43 7.51 -14.29
CA ILE A 229 1.86 7.81 -14.17
C ILE A 229 2.68 6.80 -14.98
N THR A 230 3.59 7.28 -15.83
CA THR A 230 4.57 6.42 -16.51
C THR A 230 5.93 6.60 -15.85
N ARG A 231 6.39 5.59 -15.12
CA ARG A 231 7.68 5.65 -14.40
C ARG A 231 8.80 5.13 -15.29
N ARG A 232 9.84 5.95 -15.48
CA ARG A 232 11.04 5.58 -16.26
C ARG A 232 12.16 5.12 -15.34
N TRP A 233 12.00 3.95 -14.73
CA TRP A 233 12.92 3.44 -13.71
C TRP A 233 14.37 3.31 -14.19
N ALA A 234 14.59 2.78 -15.40
CA ALA A 234 15.94 2.63 -15.95
C ALA A 234 16.66 3.99 -16.04
N ALA A 235 15.97 5.01 -16.58
CA ALA A 235 16.49 6.37 -16.63
C ALA A 235 16.77 6.95 -15.23
N GLN A 236 15.90 6.71 -14.26
CA GLN A 236 16.08 7.17 -12.87
C GLN A 236 17.36 6.59 -12.24
N PHE A 237 17.65 5.31 -12.49
CA PHE A 237 18.86 4.67 -11.99
C PHE A 237 20.05 4.78 -12.94
N ARG A 238 19.93 5.49 -14.07
CA ARG A 238 20.96 5.61 -15.12
C ARG A 238 21.44 4.25 -15.62
N LEU A 239 20.52 3.31 -15.75
CA LEU A 239 20.74 2.00 -16.35
C LEU A 239 20.08 2.01 -17.73
N SER A 240 20.68 1.33 -18.70
CA SER A 240 20.08 1.12 -20.01
C SER A 240 18.93 0.11 -19.93
N ASP A 241 17.89 0.31 -20.73
CA ASP A 241 16.74 -0.61 -20.88
C ASP A 241 17.12 -1.93 -21.58
N THR A 242 18.41 -2.22 -21.75
CA THR A 242 18.88 -3.40 -22.46
C THR A 242 18.28 -4.65 -21.81
N PRO A 243 17.47 -5.44 -22.53
CA PRO A 243 16.96 -6.69 -22.01
C PRO A 243 18.14 -7.55 -21.61
N ILE A 244 18.21 -7.93 -20.34
CA ILE A 244 19.12 -8.99 -19.91
C ILE A 244 18.62 -10.24 -20.64
N PRO A 245 19.45 -10.92 -21.46
CA PRO A 245 19.04 -12.16 -22.08
C PRO A 245 18.58 -13.10 -20.97
N ALA A 246 17.35 -13.62 -21.10
CA ALA A 246 16.91 -14.70 -20.25
C ALA A 246 17.97 -15.80 -20.33
N ALA A 247 18.49 -16.26 -19.18
CA ALA A 247 19.41 -17.37 -19.18
C ALA A 247 18.67 -18.59 -19.76
N GLU A 248 19.00 -18.94 -21.01
CA GLU A 248 18.47 -20.13 -21.66
C GLU A 248 18.96 -21.38 -20.89
N PRO A 249 18.10 -22.40 -20.71
CA PRO A 249 18.55 -23.69 -20.21
C PRO A 249 19.54 -24.28 -21.22
N GLN A 250 20.79 -24.48 -20.81
CA GLN A 250 21.79 -25.15 -21.67
C GLN A 250 21.38 -26.61 -21.89
N GLU A 251 20.87 -26.91 -23.09
CA GLU A 251 20.80 -28.26 -23.63
C GLU A 251 22.22 -28.77 -23.89
N ALA A 252 22.65 -29.74 -23.09
CA ALA A 252 23.91 -30.44 -23.30
C ALA A 252 23.79 -31.39 -24.50
N ALA A 253 24.57 -31.09 -25.54
CA ALA A 253 24.70 -31.90 -26.74
C ALA A 253 25.16 -33.33 -26.41
N ALA A 254 24.38 -34.30 -26.89
CA ALA A 254 24.69 -35.72 -26.84
C ALA A 254 25.79 -36.05 -27.86
N ASN A 255 26.90 -36.61 -27.38
CA ASN A 255 27.73 -37.54 -28.15
C ASN A 255 28.53 -38.41 -27.17
N SER A 256 28.07 -39.64 -26.96
CA SER A 256 28.93 -40.72 -26.48
C SER A 256 28.39 -42.06 -26.95
N THR A 257 29.17 -42.65 -27.85
CA THR A 257 29.08 -43.99 -28.42
C THR A 257 28.99 -45.07 -27.34
N LEU A 258 28.07 -46.00 -27.58
CA LEU A 258 27.77 -47.20 -26.81
C LEU A 258 29.00 -48.10 -26.60
N ALA A 259 29.44 -48.24 -25.35
CA ALA A 259 30.14 -49.42 -24.85
C ALA A 259 29.41 -49.95 -23.62
N ARG A 260 28.70 -51.05 -23.85
CA ARG A 260 27.79 -51.76 -22.95
C ARG A 260 28.56 -52.36 -21.77
N ARG A 261 28.27 -51.91 -20.53
CA ARG A 261 28.57 -52.71 -19.33
C ARG A 261 27.52 -52.51 -18.22
N ARG A 262 26.69 -53.56 -18.11
CA ARG A 262 25.94 -54.09 -16.95
C ARG A 262 25.49 -53.12 -15.85
N ILE A 263 24.17 -52.91 -15.85
CA ILE A 263 23.22 -52.59 -14.78
C ILE A 263 23.80 -52.72 -13.35
N GLY A 264 23.94 -51.58 -12.69
CA GLY A 264 23.94 -51.41 -11.23
C GLY A 264 22.86 -50.37 -10.87
N PRO A 265 22.27 -50.43 -9.66
CA PRO A 265 21.09 -49.64 -9.34
C PRO A 265 21.43 -48.15 -9.21
N ALA A 266 20.43 -47.32 -9.56
CA ALA A 266 20.50 -45.87 -9.63
C ALA A 266 21.06 -45.23 -8.36
N ALA A 267 22.14 -44.46 -8.51
CA ALA A 267 22.56 -43.49 -7.51
C ALA A 267 21.61 -42.28 -7.60
N ALA A 268 20.77 -42.15 -6.58
CA ALA A 268 19.92 -41.01 -6.33
C ALA A 268 20.74 -39.72 -6.23
N SER A 269 20.19 -38.66 -6.81
CA SER A 269 20.48 -37.26 -6.50
C SER A 269 20.63 -37.09 -4.98
N GLN A 270 21.76 -36.54 -4.54
CA GLN A 270 21.95 -36.16 -3.15
C GLN A 270 21.02 -34.99 -2.81
N ALA A 271 19.85 -35.32 -2.25
CA ALA A 271 19.00 -34.38 -1.55
C ALA A 271 19.75 -33.80 -0.35
N ALA A 272 19.62 -32.49 -0.13
CA ALA A 272 20.00 -31.87 1.12
C ALA A 272 19.33 -32.61 2.29
N PRO A 273 20.00 -32.78 3.45
CA PRO A 273 19.47 -33.61 4.53
C PRO A 273 18.12 -33.09 5.00
N GLU A 274 17.08 -33.92 4.86
CA GLU A 274 15.76 -33.67 5.43
C GLU A 274 15.87 -33.59 6.96
N ARG A 275 15.62 -32.39 7.48
CA ARG A 275 15.63 -32.14 8.93
C ARG A 275 14.24 -32.46 9.47
N HIS A 276 14.17 -33.17 10.57
CA HIS A 276 12.91 -33.58 11.19
C HIS A 276 12.77 -32.95 12.57
N CYS A 277 11.54 -32.69 12.98
CA CYS A 277 11.21 -32.26 14.33
C CYS A 277 11.63 -33.34 15.34
N THR A 278 12.42 -32.97 16.35
CA THR A 278 12.88 -33.85 17.42
C THR A 278 11.72 -34.47 18.22
N ASN A 279 10.56 -33.79 18.29
CA ASN A 279 9.42 -34.26 19.09
C ASN A 279 8.41 -35.12 18.32
N CYS A 280 8.14 -34.81 17.06
CA CYS A 280 7.07 -35.48 16.30
C CYS A 280 7.52 -36.06 14.96
N ALA A 281 8.82 -36.01 14.66
CA ALA A 281 9.43 -36.56 13.45
C ALA A 281 8.83 -36.02 12.13
N VAL A 282 8.08 -34.92 12.15
CA VAL A 282 7.59 -34.24 10.93
C VAL A 282 8.75 -33.51 10.24
N PRO A 283 8.87 -33.57 8.91
CA PRO A 283 9.90 -32.83 8.17
C PRO A 283 9.75 -31.33 8.37
N VAL A 284 10.87 -30.64 8.54
CA VAL A 284 10.94 -29.19 8.73
C VAL A 284 11.81 -28.55 7.68
N SER A 285 11.41 -27.36 7.24
CA SER A 285 12.19 -26.59 6.28
C SER A 285 13.49 -26.07 6.91
N GLN A 286 14.47 -25.73 6.07
CA GLN A 286 15.72 -25.12 6.51
C GLN A 286 15.50 -23.83 7.33
N GLY A 287 14.47 -23.05 7.01
CA GLY A 287 14.10 -21.84 7.74
C GLY A 287 13.61 -22.14 9.16
N VAL A 288 12.80 -23.18 9.33
CA VAL A 288 12.30 -23.64 10.64
C VAL A 288 13.46 -24.14 11.51
N ALA A 289 14.36 -24.94 10.94
CA ALA A 289 15.55 -25.40 11.64
C ALA A 289 16.48 -24.25 12.05
N ARG A 290 16.68 -23.25 11.17
CA ARG A 290 17.50 -22.06 11.49
C ARG A 290 16.90 -21.24 12.63
N TYR A 291 15.59 -21.06 12.66
CA TYR A 291 14.92 -20.38 13.77
C TYR A 291 15.18 -21.10 15.11
N CYS A 292 15.08 -22.44 15.13
CA CYS A 292 15.34 -23.21 16.34
C CYS A 292 16.77 -23.00 16.88
N THR A 293 17.78 -22.90 16.00
CA THR A 293 19.18 -22.66 16.41
C THR A 293 19.44 -21.28 17.00
N THR A 294 18.54 -20.31 16.80
CA THR A 294 18.66 -18.94 17.33
C THR A 294 17.96 -18.73 18.67
N GLN A 295 17.20 -19.72 19.15
CA GLN A 295 16.38 -19.61 20.35
C GLN A 295 16.99 -20.46 21.48
N PRO A 296 17.48 -19.85 22.58
CA PRO A 296 18.06 -20.58 23.70
C PRO A 296 17.11 -21.61 24.32
N LEU A 297 15.80 -21.33 24.27
CA LEU A 297 14.74 -22.18 24.80
C LEU A 297 14.75 -23.61 24.21
N PHE A 298 15.21 -23.77 22.97
CA PHE A 298 15.17 -25.08 22.30
C PHE A 298 16.45 -25.89 22.49
N GLY A 299 17.46 -25.38 23.21
CA GLY A 299 18.65 -26.16 23.58
C GLY A 299 19.42 -26.78 22.40
N GLY A 300 19.31 -26.18 21.20
CA GLY A 300 19.90 -26.73 19.97
C GLY A 300 19.06 -27.81 19.25
N ALA A 301 17.93 -28.23 19.81
CA ALA A 301 17.00 -29.16 19.17
C ALA A 301 16.13 -28.47 18.11
N ILE A 302 15.65 -29.24 17.14
CA ILE A 302 14.86 -28.75 16.00
C ILE A 302 13.39 -29.11 16.23
N PHE A 303 12.50 -28.12 16.23
CA PHE A 303 11.06 -28.34 16.42
C PHE A 303 10.26 -27.82 15.22
N CYS A 304 9.18 -28.52 14.84
CA CYS A 304 8.18 -27.97 13.93
C CYS A 304 7.42 -26.82 14.61
N MET A 305 6.76 -25.98 13.82
CA MET A 305 6.05 -24.80 14.33
C MET A 305 5.07 -25.13 15.46
N SER A 306 4.32 -26.23 15.35
CA SER A 306 3.38 -26.67 16.40
C SER A 306 4.07 -27.04 17.71
N CYS A 307 5.21 -27.73 17.65
CA CYS A 307 6.00 -28.08 18.83
C CYS A 307 6.71 -26.87 19.44
N GLN A 308 7.12 -25.90 18.63
CA GLN A 308 7.66 -24.62 19.12
C GLN A 308 6.61 -23.85 19.92
N SER A 309 5.37 -23.74 19.41
CA SER A 309 4.28 -23.06 20.10
C SER A 309 3.93 -23.73 21.43
N ASN A 310 3.96 -25.06 21.50
CA ASN A 310 3.70 -25.80 22.73
C ASN A 310 4.82 -25.60 23.77
N ALA A 311 6.09 -25.65 23.36
CA ALA A 311 7.23 -25.40 24.24
C ALA A 311 7.22 -23.96 24.80
N LEU A 312 6.91 -22.97 23.95
CA LEU A 312 6.76 -21.57 24.38
C LEU A 312 5.61 -21.37 25.36
N ARG A 313 4.51 -22.11 25.18
CA ARG A 313 3.35 -22.06 26.09
C ARG A 313 3.68 -22.70 27.44
N GLN A 314 4.39 -23.82 27.46
CA GLN A 314 4.82 -24.49 28.71
C GLN A 314 5.82 -23.63 29.48
N ALA A 315 6.83 -23.07 28.82
CA ALA A 315 7.81 -22.18 29.45
C ALA A 315 7.15 -20.95 30.10
N LYS A 316 6.10 -20.38 29.47
CA LYS A 316 5.32 -19.28 30.05
C LYS A 316 4.50 -19.70 31.27
N LEU A 317 4.00 -20.93 31.31
CA LEU A 317 3.24 -21.47 32.44
C LEU A 317 4.17 -21.80 33.63
N GLU A 318 5.38 -22.28 33.36
CA GLU A 318 6.39 -22.56 34.38
C GLU A 318 6.95 -21.27 34.99
N ALA A 319 7.18 -20.23 34.18
CA ALA A 319 7.59 -18.91 34.66
C ALA A 319 6.49 -18.17 35.46
N ALA A 320 5.24 -18.65 35.44
CA ALA A 320 4.10 -18.08 36.14
C ALA A 320 3.74 -18.83 37.44
N ARG A 321 4.49 -19.87 37.82
CA ARG A 321 4.38 -20.49 39.15
C ARG A 321 5.19 -19.67 40.17
N PRO A 322 4.63 -19.39 41.36
CA PRO A 322 5.26 -18.54 42.38
C PRO A 322 6.54 -19.15 42.96
#